data_AF-A0A525VV70-F1
#
_entry.id   AF-A0A525VV70-F1
#
_cell.length_a   1.000
_cell.length_b   1.000
_cell.length_c   1.000
_cell.angle_alpha   90.00
_cell.angle_beta   90.00
_cell.angle_gamma   90.00
#
_symmetry.space_group_name_H-M   'P 1'
#
loop_
_entity.id
_entity.type
_entity.pdbx_description
1 polymer ?
#
loop_
_entity_poly.entity_id
_entity_poly.type
_entity_poly.pdbx_seq_one_letter_code
_entity_poly.pdbx_strand_id
1 'polypeptide(L)'
;MMNSLHSHHVGRGLLFALCVFAAAGCAQSVAPIEDMASFDPSQDQMAIADSYRSEAVALKEKAAALAESVVRYEHLFGPQSDLVSGAKQLSQYYAEAAQELERRAEAHAEVARTGRQKLQLPPKACCNK
;
A
#
# COMPACT_ATOMS: atom_id res chain seq x y z
N MET A 1 -46.04 -45.37 -5.51
CA MET A 1 -44.61 -45.44 -5.87
C MET A 1 -43.98 -44.13 -5.44
N MET A 2 -43.40 -44.11 -4.24
CA MET A 2 -42.81 -42.95 -3.59
C MET A 2 -41.34 -42.87 -3.97
N ASN A 3 -40.86 -41.71 -4.43
CA ASN A 3 -39.43 -41.37 -4.47
C ASN A 3 -39.28 -39.84 -4.41
N SER A 4 -39.39 -39.27 -3.22
CA SER A 4 -38.91 -37.93 -2.92
C SER A 4 -38.52 -37.85 -1.45
N LEU A 5 -37.37 -38.44 -1.10
CA LEU A 5 -36.86 -38.42 0.28
C LEU A 5 -35.33 -38.26 0.40
N HIS A 6 -34.58 -38.12 -0.70
CA HIS A 6 -33.12 -38.03 -0.64
C HIS A 6 -32.54 -36.59 -0.62
N SER A 7 -33.34 -35.56 -0.93
CA SER A 7 -32.82 -34.17 -1.04
C SER A 7 -32.67 -33.44 0.30
N HIS A 8 -33.47 -33.80 1.32
CA HIS A 8 -33.47 -33.09 2.61
C HIS A 8 -32.29 -33.45 3.53
N HIS A 9 -31.73 -34.66 3.42
CA HIS A 9 -30.63 -35.11 4.28
C HIS A 9 -29.30 -34.44 3.91
N VAL A 10 -29.05 -34.25 2.62
CA VAL A 10 -27.82 -33.58 2.12
C VAL A 10 -27.83 -32.10 2.51
N GLY A 11 -28.99 -31.42 2.36
CA GLY A 11 -29.15 -30.02 2.77
C GLY A 11 -29.00 -29.80 4.28
N ARG A 12 -29.53 -30.71 5.12
CA ARG A 12 -29.36 -30.64 6.59
C ARG A 12 -27.93 -30.90 7.04
N GLY A 13 -27.23 -31.84 6.41
CA GLY A 13 -25.83 -32.13 6.71
C GLY A 13 -24.91 -30.94 6.40
N LEU A 14 -25.14 -30.28 5.27
CA LEU A 14 -24.39 -29.09 4.86
C LEU A 14 -24.66 -27.90 5.81
N LEU A 15 -25.90 -27.69 6.23
CA LEU A 15 -26.28 -26.66 7.21
C LEU A 15 -25.65 -26.90 8.58
N PHE A 16 -25.64 -28.14 9.06
CA PHE A 16 -24.98 -28.48 10.32
C PHE A 16 -23.46 -28.28 10.24
N ALA A 17 -22.83 -28.67 9.14
CA ALA A 17 -21.40 -28.44 8.92
C ALA A 17 -21.06 -26.93 8.91
N LEU A 18 -21.84 -26.11 8.21
CA LEU A 18 -21.71 -24.65 8.20
C LEU A 18 -21.82 -24.03 9.60
N CYS A 19 -22.80 -24.48 10.41
CA CYS A 19 -22.97 -23.99 11.78
C CYS A 19 -21.79 -24.36 12.70
N VAL A 20 -21.22 -25.56 12.56
CA VAL A 20 -20.05 -25.98 13.35
C VAL A 20 -18.80 -25.19 12.97
N PHE A 21 -18.57 -24.92 11.68
CA PHE A 21 -17.46 -24.06 11.23
C PHE A 21 -17.61 -22.61 11.71
N ALA A 22 -18.83 -22.06 11.73
CA ALA A 22 -19.07 -20.71 12.25
C ALA A 22 -18.81 -20.61 13.77
N ALA A 23 -19.12 -21.65 14.55
CA ALA A 23 -18.90 -21.67 15.99
C ALA A 23 -17.41 -21.87 16.38
N ALA A 24 -16.65 -22.59 15.56
CA ALA A 24 -15.22 -22.83 15.80
C ALA A 24 -14.35 -21.58 15.61
N GLY A 25 -14.84 -20.56 14.88
CA GLY A 25 -14.13 -19.29 14.68
C GLY A 25 -14.17 -18.32 15.86
N CYS A 26 -15.02 -18.55 16.87
CA CYS A 26 -15.21 -17.64 17.99
C CYS A 26 -14.43 -18.02 19.27
N ALA A 27 -13.67 -19.11 19.25
CA ALA A 27 -12.95 -19.62 20.44
C ALA A 27 -11.44 -19.36 20.38
N GLN A 28 -10.97 -18.46 19.51
CA GLN A 28 -9.57 -18.07 19.52
C GLN A 28 -9.39 -17.03 20.62
N SER A 29 -8.89 -17.47 21.78
CA SER A 29 -8.45 -16.56 22.83
C SER A 29 -7.34 -15.69 22.26
N VAL A 30 -7.69 -14.45 21.91
CA VAL A 30 -6.73 -13.42 21.56
C VAL A 30 -5.91 -13.18 22.82
N ALA A 31 -4.69 -13.71 22.85
CA ALA A 31 -3.72 -13.32 23.87
C ALA A 31 -3.61 -11.78 23.78
N PRO A 32 -3.72 -11.06 24.91
CA PRO A 32 -3.54 -9.61 24.89
C PRO A 32 -2.14 -9.34 24.34
N ILE A 33 -2.07 -8.54 23.29
CA ILE A 33 -0.80 -8.07 22.73
C ILE A 33 -0.19 -7.15 23.79
N GLU A 34 0.70 -7.69 24.63
CA GLU A 34 1.34 -6.96 25.73
C GLU A 34 2.29 -5.83 25.24
N ASP A 35 2.65 -5.84 23.96
CA ASP A 35 3.55 -4.86 23.34
C ASP A 35 2.81 -3.82 22.46
N MET A 36 1.67 -3.30 22.94
CA MET A 36 1.05 -2.10 22.36
C MET A 36 1.61 -0.80 22.97
N ALA A 37 2.50 -0.90 23.97
CA ALA A 37 3.04 0.25 24.68
C ALA A 37 4.26 0.90 23.98
N SER A 38 4.92 0.18 23.06
CA SER A 38 6.04 0.69 22.27
C SER A 38 5.57 1.19 20.89
N PHE A 39 4.65 2.15 20.87
CA PHE A 39 4.34 2.87 19.64
C PHE A 39 5.51 3.83 19.33
N ASP A 40 6.32 3.53 18.32
CA ASP A 40 7.34 4.44 17.78
C ASP A 40 6.80 5.11 16.50
N PRO A 41 6.28 6.35 16.59
CA PRO A 41 5.74 7.06 15.43
C PRO A 41 6.77 7.22 14.31
N SER A 42 8.08 7.15 14.60
CA SER A 42 9.12 7.28 13.58
C SER A 42 9.21 6.07 12.65
N GLN A 43 8.82 4.87 13.13
CA GLN A 43 8.77 3.67 12.28
C GLN A 43 7.63 3.78 11.27
N ASP A 44 6.45 4.23 11.72
CA ASP A 44 5.30 4.47 10.85
C ASP A 44 5.63 5.51 9.77
N GLN A 45 6.29 6.62 10.14
CA GLN A 45 6.69 7.64 9.17
C GLN A 45 7.71 7.12 8.15
N MET A 46 8.64 6.25 8.54
CA MET A 46 9.57 5.65 7.60
C MET A 46 8.87 4.67 6.65
N ALA A 47 7.96 3.83 7.15
CA ALA A 47 7.17 2.92 6.33
C ALA A 47 6.31 3.68 5.29
N ILE A 48 5.71 4.79 5.69
CA ILE A 48 4.97 5.68 4.79
C ILE A 48 5.91 6.27 3.72
N ALA A 49 7.11 6.72 4.11
CA ALA A 49 8.09 7.25 3.16
C ALA A 49 8.50 6.21 2.12
N ASP A 50 8.74 4.96 2.54
CA ASP A 50 9.15 3.88 1.66
C ASP A 50 8.04 3.47 0.68
N SER A 51 6.77 3.48 1.12
CA SER A 51 5.62 3.28 0.21
C SER A 51 5.62 4.33 -0.91
N TYR A 52 5.76 5.61 -0.57
CA TYR A 52 5.79 6.67 -1.56
C TYR A 52 6.99 6.56 -2.51
N ARG A 53 8.17 6.15 -2.02
CA ARG A 53 9.34 5.89 -2.89
C ARG A 53 9.07 4.76 -3.88
N SER A 54 8.50 3.66 -3.41
CA SER A 54 8.18 2.52 -4.26
C SER A 54 7.19 2.91 -5.36
N GLU A 55 6.14 3.67 -5.02
CA GLU A 55 5.18 4.17 -6.00
C GLU A 55 5.83 5.15 -6.98
N ALA A 56 6.72 6.03 -6.51
CA ALA A 56 7.46 6.96 -7.38
C ALA A 56 8.31 6.23 -8.42
N VAL A 57 9.00 5.14 -8.04
CA VAL A 57 9.77 4.31 -8.96
C VAL A 57 8.86 3.72 -10.04
N ALA A 58 7.72 3.15 -9.66
CA ALA A 58 6.77 2.59 -10.61
C ALA A 58 6.24 3.64 -11.61
N LEU A 59 6.04 4.89 -11.17
CA LEU A 59 5.64 5.99 -12.05
C LEU A 59 6.79 6.45 -12.97
N LYS A 60 8.04 6.48 -12.49
CA LYS A 60 9.21 6.78 -13.33
C LYS A 60 9.38 5.76 -14.45
N GLU A 61 9.21 4.47 -14.13
CA GLU A 61 9.26 3.39 -15.11
C GLU A 61 8.18 3.56 -16.18
N LYS A 62 6.93 3.88 -15.78
CA LYS A 62 5.85 4.19 -16.73
C LYS A 62 6.16 5.39 -17.61
N ALA A 63 6.70 6.47 -17.02
CA ALA A 63 7.08 7.67 -17.75
C ALA A 63 8.15 7.36 -18.82
N ALA A 64 9.18 6.59 -18.44
CA ALA A 64 10.26 6.16 -19.33
C ALA A 64 9.74 5.26 -20.46
N ALA A 65 8.92 4.27 -20.14
CA ALA A 65 8.34 3.37 -21.15
C ALA A 65 7.50 4.12 -22.18
N LEU A 66 6.74 5.13 -21.76
CA LEU A 66 5.98 6.00 -22.67
C LEU A 66 6.91 6.87 -23.51
N ALA A 67 7.94 7.48 -22.92
CA ALA A 67 8.92 8.28 -23.66
C ALA A 67 9.63 7.46 -24.74
N GLU A 68 9.97 6.19 -24.47
CA GLU A 68 10.52 5.27 -25.46
C GLU A 68 9.48 4.92 -26.55
N SER A 69 8.21 4.74 -26.15
CA SER A 69 7.14 4.44 -27.10
C SER A 69 6.86 5.58 -28.09
N VAL A 70 7.06 6.84 -27.67
CA VAL A 70 6.88 8.03 -28.52
C VAL A 70 7.72 7.90 -29.79
N VAL A 71 8.98 7.45 -29.69
CA VAL A 71 9.86 7.28 -30.86
C VAL A 71 9.26 6.31 -31.88
N ARG A 72 8.66 5.20 -31.41
CA ARG A 72 7.98 4.23 -32.28
C ARG A 72 6.70 4.80 -32.87
N TYR A 73 5.92 5.55 -32.10
CA TYR A 73 4.68 6.16 -32.57
C TYR A 73 4.93 7.28 -33.59
N GLU A 74 5.98 8.08 -33.41
CA GLU A 74 6.40 9.10 -34.37
C GLU A 74 6.72 8.48 -35.73
N HIS A 75 7.40 7.33 -35.73
CA HIS A 75 7.72 6.60 -36.97
C HIS A 75 6.47 6.03 -37.67
N LEU A 76 5.52 5.47 -36.92
CA LEU A 76 4.35 4.77 -37.48
C LEU A 76 3.20 5.70 -37.87
N PHE A 77 2.97 6.75 -37.09
CA PHE A 77 1.77 7.59 -37.19
C PHE A 77 2.10 9.05 -37.53
N GLY A 78 3.38 9.41 -37.54
CA GLY A 78 3.85 10.77 -37.74
C GLY A 78 3.86 11.60 -36.44
N PRO A 79 4.69 12.65 -36.39
CA PRO A 79 4.98 13.40 -35.17
C PRO A 79 3.82 14.26 -34.64
N GLN A 80 2.81 14.52 -35.48
CA GLN A 80 1.62 15.30 -35.12
C GLN A 80 0.40 14.44 -34.80
N SER A 81 0.55 13.11 -34.76
CA SER A 81 -0.58 12.23 -34.42
C SER A 81 -1.01 12.38 -32.95
N ASP A 82 -2.30 12.18 -32.70
CA ASP A 82 -2.87 12.19 -31.34
C ASP A 82 -2.24 11.13 -30.43
N LEU A 83 -1.77 10.02 -31.02
CA LEU A 83 -1.04 8.98 -30.29
C LEU A 83 0.31 9.49 -29.76
N VAL A 84 1.05 10.26 -30.57
CA VAL A 84 2.33 10.86 -30.16
C VAL A 84 2.11 11.93 -29.10
N SER A 85 1.14 12.82 -29.30
CA SER A 85 0.84 13.89 -28.34
C SER A 85 0.36 13.32 -27.00
N GLY A 86 -0.56 12.34 -27.03
CA GLY A 86 -1.06 11.67 -25.83
C GLY A 86 0.04 10.92 -25.07
N ALA A 87 0.92 10.19 -25.77
CA ALA A 87 2.03 9.48 -25.13
C ALA A 87 3.04 10.44 -24.47
N LYS A 88 3.34 11.59 -25.11
CA LYS A 88 4.18 12.64 -24.52
C LYS A 88 3.55 13.21 -23.25
N GLN A 89 2.26 13.56 -23.30
CA GLN A 89 1.54 14.10 -22.15
C GLN A 89 1.48 13.11 -20.98
N LEU A 90 1.20 11.83 -21.25
CA LEU A 90 1.20 10.80 -20.20
C LEU A 90 2.58 10.56 -19.60
N SER A 91 3.63 10.59 -20.43
CA SER A 91 5.01 10.49 -19.94
C SER A 91 5.34 11.64 -18.97
N GLN A 92 5.00 12.87 -19.34
CA GLN A 92 5.18 14.05 -18.50
C GLN A 92 4.37 13.94 -17.19
N TYR A 93 3.10 13.57 -17.30
CA TYR A 93 2.22 13.40 -16.14
C TYR A 93 2.80 12.40 -15.12
N TYR A 94 3.26 11.23 -15.57
CA TYR A 94 3.84 10.25 -14.65
C TYR A 94 5.17 10.72 -14.07
N ALA A 95 5.98 11.47 -14.81
CA ALA A 95 7.21 12.04 -14.29
C ALA A 95 6.93 13.08 -13.17
N GLU A 96 5.97 13.98 -13.38
CA GLU A 96 5.54 14.95 -12.37
C GLU A 96 4.92 14.29 -11.14
N ALA A 97 4.05 13.29 -11.36
CA ALA A 97 3.45 12.53 -10.26
C ALA A 97 4.51 11.77 -9.45
N ALA A 98 5.52 11.19 -10.11
CA ALA A 98 6.64 10.55 -9.42
C ALA A 98 7.41 11.56 -8.53
N GLN A 99 7.70 12.74 -9.07
CA GLN A 99 8.40 13.79 -8.32
C GLN A 99 7.61 14.24 -7.08
N GLU A 100 6.29 14.34 -7.19
CA GLU A 100 5.43 14.67 -6.06
C GLU A 100 5.44 13.58 -4.98
N LEU A 101 5.41 12.30 -5.37
CA LEU A 101 5.55 11.19 -4.43
C LEU A 101 6.92 11.20 -3.74
N GLU A 102 8.01 11.50 -4.45
CA GLU A 102 9.35 11.64 -3.85
C GLU A 102 9.40 12.79 -2.85
N ARG A 103 8.78 13.93 -3.18
CA ARG A 103 8.68 15.07 -2.26
C ARG A 103 7.93 14.69 -0.99
N ARG A 104 6.85 13.92 -1.10
CA ARG A 104 6.10 13.43 0.06
C ARG A 104 6.90 12.41 0.87
N ALA A 105 7.60 11.49 0.20
CA ALA A 105 8.48 10.54 0.87
C ALA A 105 9.55 11.24 1.71
N GLU A 106 10.19 12.28 1.15
CA GLU A 106 11.21 13.05 1.88
C GLU A 106 10.62 13.76 3.09
N ALA A 107 9.42 14.34 2.97
CA ALA A 107 8.73 14.97 4.09
C ALA A 107 8.48 13.97 5.25
N HIS A 108 8.04 12.75 4.94
CA HIS A 108 7.83 11.70 5.95
C HIS A 108 9.15 11.18 6.54
N ALA A 109 10.18 11.01 5.71
CA ALA A 109 11.51 10.61 6.17
C ALA A 109 12.14 11.65 7.11
N GLU A 110 11.92 12.94 6.87
CA GLU A 110 12.38 14.02 7.74
C GLU A 110 11.68 13.99 9.11
N VAL A 111 10.37 13.76 9.13
CA VAL A 111 9.61 13.61 10.38
C VAL A 111 10.13 12.39 11.18
N ALA A 112 10.37 11.26 10.50
CA ALA A 112 10.95 10.07 11.12
C ALA A 112 12.33 10.36 11.74
N ARG A 113 13.21 11.05 10.99
CA ARG A 113 14.57 11.43 11.43
C ARG A 113 14.52 12.33 12.67
N THR A 114 13.68 13.36 12.64
CA THR A 114 13.50 14.29 13.77
C THR A 114 12.91 13.59 15.00
N GLY A 115 11.96 12.67 14.79
CA GLY A 115 11.37 11.86 15.85
C GLY A 115 12.41 11.00 16.57
N ARG A 116 13.24 10.27 15.81
CA ARG A 116 14.33 9.45 16.35
C ARG A 116 15.34 10.27 17.13
N GLN A 117 15.73 11.44 16.62
CA GLN A 117 16.65 12.34 17.33
C GLN A 117 16.07 12.75 18.69
N LYS A 118 14.79 13.14 18.76
CA LYS A 118 14.14 13.52 20.02
C LYS A 118 14.12 12.40 21.06
N LEU A 119 13.92 11.14 20.66
CA LEU A 119 13.99 10.00 21.57
C LEU A 119 15.42 9.71 22.06
N GLN A 120 16.45 10.09 21.31
CA GLN A 120 17.85 9.85 21.65
C GLN A 120 18.47 10.94 22.55
N LEU A 121 17.84 12.10 22.72
CA LEU A 121 18.32 13.11 23.67
C LEU A 121 18.12 12.62 25.12
N PRO A 122 19.18 12.62 25.95
CA PRO A 122 19.03 12.26 27.37
C PRO A 122 18.02 13.21 28.03
N PRO A 123 17.17 12.71 28.95
CA PRO A 123 16.24 13.56 29.67
C PRO A 123 17.03 14.68 30.33
N LYS A 124 16.65 15.94 30.07
CA LYS A 124 17.26 17.10 30.74
C LYS A 124 17.17 16.83 32.24
N ALA A 125 18.31 16.61 32.88
CA ALA A 125 18.39 16.55 34.33
C ALA A 125 17.77 17.84 34.84
N CYS A 126 16.58 17.76 35.44
CA CYS A 126 16.01 18.85 36.20
C CYS A 126 16.96 19.10 37.37
N CYS A 127 17.94 19.99 37.17
CA CYS A 127 18.79 20.45 38.25
C CYS A 127 17.90 21.18 39.26
N ASN A 128 17.79 20.58 40.45
CA ASN A 128 17.21 21.15 41.65
C ASN A 128 17.73 22.58 41.90
N LYS A 129 16.84 23.46 42.32
CA LYS A 129 17.16 24.78 42.85
C LYS A 129 16.82 24.82 44.33
#